data_AF-A0A969F1H5-F1
#
_entry.id   AF-A0A969F1H5-F1
#
_cell.length_a   1.000
_cell.length_b   1.000
_cell.length_c   1.000
_cell.angle_alpha   90.00
_cell.angle_beta   90.00
_cell.angle_gamma   90.00
#
_symmetry.space_group_name_H-M   'P 1'
#
loop_
_entity.id
_entity.type
_entity.pdbx_description
1 polymer ?
#
loop_
_entity_poly.entity_id
_entity_poly.type
_entity_poly.pdbx_seq_one_letter_code
_entity_poly.pdbx_strand_id
1 'polypeptide(L)'
;MATVAVDKLLVARADLSATVVFDLIEELVSLKPALMALNPAALKSLSGEFDASNLAFMLHSGAASWLRRDEPNLYERYSGVAEVLVTVLAGLVTGGFALVKIWQVRRKNRIDVFYRDALDIRVRARAQSTRADLQSSLAEICALQERAFELLIDEGVAADDSFRIFVSLTEDIVRTLESRITAS
;
A
#
# COMPACT_ATOMS: atom_id res chain seq x y z
N MET A 1 -57.75 38.04 19.45
CA MET A 1 -57.75 36.99 20.49
C MET A 1 -56.53 36.12 20.25
N ALA A 2 -55.64 35.98 21.23
CA ALA A 2 -54.51 35.07 21.13
C ALA A 2 -54.96 33.66 21.55
N THR A 3 -54.69 32.67 20.73
CA THR A 3 -54.93 31.25 21.04
C THR A 3 -53.59 30.58 21.30
N VAL A 4 -53.49 29.85 22.41
CA VAL A 4 -52.31 29.06 22.76
C VAL A 4 -52.53 27.63 22.29
N ALA A 5 -51.55 27.06 21.57
CA ALA A 5 -51.52 25.65 21.21
C ALA A 5 -50.50 24.91 22.08
N VAL A 6 -50.76 23.63 22.37
CA VAL A 6 -49.88 22.76 23.15
C VAL A 6 -49.63 21.49 22.34
N ASP A 7 -48.39 20.99 22.36
CA ASP A 7 -48.02 19.77 21.67
C ASP A 7 -48.52 18.52 22.40
N LYS A 8 -48.91 17.52 21.62
CA LYS A 8 -49.34 16.21 22.13
C LYS A 8 -48.15 15.26 22.10
N LEU A 9 -47.78 14.71 23.26
CA LEU A 9 -46.70 13.74 23.39
C LEU A 9 -47.26 12.37 23.77
N LEU A 10 -46.75 11.32 23.13
CA LEU A 10 -46.94 9.93 23.56
C LEU A 10 -45.84 9.58 24.55
N VAL A 11 -46.22 9.21 25.76
CA VAL A 11 -45.28 8.89 26.85
C VAL A 11 -45.46 7.44 27.27
N ALA A 12 -44.34 6.75 27.46
CA ALA A 12 -44.30 5.38 27.96
C ALA A 12 -43.52 5.33 29.28
N ARG A 13 -43.74 4.26 30.04
CA ARG A 13 -42.93 3.98 31.24
C ARG A 13 -41.49 3.67 30.84
N ALA A 14 -40.54 4.05 31.69
CA ALA A 14 -39.11 3.83 31.44
C ALA A 14 -38.68 2.36 31.47
N ASP A 15 -39.46 1.49 32.11
CA ASP A 15 -39.18 0.05 32.25
C ASP A 15 -39.82 -0.81 31.15
N LEU A 16 -40.48 -0.19 30.18
CA LEU A 16 -41.04 -0.89 29.03
C LEU A 16 -39.89 -1.38 28.14
N SER A 17 -40.01 -2.60 27.59
CA SER A 17 -38.95 -3.15 26.75
C SER A 17 -38.74 -2.30 25.50
N ALA A 18 -37.48 -2.05 25.16
CA ALA A 18 -37.09 -1.27 23.98
C ALA A 18 -37.69 -1.80 22.67
N THR A 19 -37.79 -3.13 22.52
CA THR A 19 -38.38 -3.81 21.37
C THR A 19 -39.86 -3.49 21.21
N VAL A 20 -40.65 -3.63 22.28
CA VAL A 20 -42.10 -3.29 22.25
C VAL A 20 -42.32 -1.82 21.87
N VAL A 21 -41.48 -0.90 22.36
CA VAL A 21 -41.59 0.52 21.99
C VAL A 21 -41.22 0.74 20.53
N PHE A 22 -40.18 0.06 20.05
CA PHE A 22 -39.76 0.13 18.64
C PHE A 22 -40.86 -0.38 17.71
N ASP A 23 -41.39 -1.59 17.98
CA ASP A 23 -42.43 -2.23 17.18
C ASP A 23 -43.72 -1.41 17.17
N LEU A 24 -44.10 -0.83 18.32
CA LEU A 24 -45.24 0.06 18.43
C LEU A 24 -45.08 1.30 17.54
N ILE A 25 -43.90 1.92 17.52
CA ILE A 25 -43.64 3.10 16.68
C ILE A 25 -43.69 2.70 15.20
N GLU A 26 -43.12 1.55 14.85
CA GLU A 26 -43.15 1.02 13.49
C GLU A 26 -44.58 0.75 13.00
N GLU A 27 -45.41 0.09 13.82
CA GLU A 27 -46.80 -0.19 13.50
C GLU A 27 -47.63 1.11 13.41
N LEU A 28 -47.42 2.06 14.34
CA LEU A 28 -48.10 3.36 14.31
C LEU A 28 -47.80 4.15 13.03
N VAL A 29 -46.55 4.12 12.59
CA VAL A 29 -46.13 4.78 11.33
C VAL A 29 -46.69 4.04 10.11
N SER A 30 -46.75 2.71 10.13
CA SER A 30 -47.39 1.91 9.09
C SER A 30 -48.88 2.22 8.95
N LEU A 31 -49.58 2.40 10.07
CA LEU A 31 -51.01 2.73 10.12
C LEU A 31 -51.31 4.22 9.88
N LYS A 32 -50.29 5.08 9.82
CA LYS A 32 -50.43 6.53 9.63
C LYS A 32 -51.37 6.92 8.48
N PRO A 33 -51.32 6.32 7.27
CA PRO A 33 -52.23 6.69 6.19
C PRO A 33 -53.70 6.46 6.54
N ALA A 34 -54.01 5.39 7.27
CA ALA A 34 -55.36 5.11 7.74
C ALA A 34 -55.81 6.08 8.84
N LEU A 35 -54.91 6.45 9.75
CA LEU A 35 -55.19 7.43 10.81
C LEU A 35 -55.41 8.84 10.23
N MET A 36 -54.63 9.24 9.22
CA MET A 36 -54.79 10.50 8.47
C MET A 36 -56.18 10.62 7.84
N ALA A 37 -56.73 9.52 7.33
CA ALA A 37 -58.06 9.50 6.72
C ALA A 37 -59.19 9.75 7.74
N LEU A 38 -58.98 9.38 9.01
CA LEU A 38 -59.96 9.54 10.08
C LEU A 38 -59.93 10.95 10.70
N ASN A 39 -58.75 11.51 10.93
CA ASN A 39 -58.63 12.85 11.52
C ASN A 39 -57.39 13.62 11.04
N PRO A 40 -57.46 14.25 9.86
CA PRO A 40 -56.31 14.95 9.29
C PRO A 40 -55.86 16.16 10.12
N ALA A 41 -56.79 16.84 10.80
CA ALA A 41 -56.49 18.04 11.57
C ALA A 41 -55.66 17.73 12.84
N ALA A 42 -55.95 16.62 13.52
CA ALA A 42 -55.25 16.25 14.76
C ALA A 42 -53.88 15.61 14.53
N LEU A 43 -53.65 15.08 13.33
CA LEU A 43 -52.50 14.24 13.03
C LEU A 43 -51.54 14.88 12.01
N LYS A 44 -51.82 16.10 11.52
CA LYS A 44 -50.96 16.83 10.56
C LYS A 44 -49.52 17.00 11.06
N SER A 45 -49.32 17.07 12.38
CA SER A 45 -48.01 17.21 13.04
C SER A 45 -47.26 15.89 13.26
N LEU A 46 -47.82 14.74 12.87
CA LEU A 46 -47.14 13.43 12.95
C LEU A 46 -46.10 13.20 11.83
N SER A 47 -45.51 14.26 11.30
CA SER A 47 -44.44 14.21 10.30
C SER A 47 -43.09 13.96 10.97
N GLY A 48 -42.28 13.08 10.39
CA GLY A 48 -41.14 12.37 11.00
C GLY A 48 -39.92 13.19 11.43
N GLU A 49 -40.04 14.49 11.60
CA GLU A 49 -39.02 15.33 12.23
C GLU A 49 -39.39 15.50 13.70
N PHE A 50 -38.95 14.55 14.53
CA PHE A 50 -39.07 14.65 15.98
C PHE A 50 -37.80 15.26 16.54
N ASP A 51 -37.86 16.53 16.94
CA ASP A 51 -36.74 17.19 17.59
C ASP A 51 -36.67 16.83 19.08
N ALA A 52 -35.79 15.88 19.40
CA ALA A 52 -35.57 15.42 20.76
C ALA A 52 -34.88 16.46 21.66
N SER A 53 -34.33 17.54 21.11
CA SER A 53 -33.51 18.52 21.86
C SER A 53 -34.33 19.45 22.77
N ASN A 54 -35.63 19.58 22.50
CA ASN A 54 -36.54 20.47 23.24
C ASN A 54 -37.44 19.75 24.27
N LEU A 55 -37.21 18.45 24.53
CA LEU A 55 -38.02 17.72 25.51
C LEU A 55 -37.54 17.90 26.94
N ALA A 56 -38.49 18.15 27.84
CA ALA A 56 -38.29 18.11 29.29
C ALA A 56 -38.12 16.67 29.84
N PHE A 57 -38.22 15.65 28.97
CA PHE A 57 -38.20 14.23 29.33
C PHE A 57 -37.19 13.47 28.47
N MET A 58 -36.59 12.41 29.03
CA MET A 58 -35.67 11.55 28.30
C MET A 58 -36.40 10.69 27.27
N LEU A 59 -35.79 10.53 26.09
CA LEU A 59 -36.32 9.66 25.05
C LEU A 59 -36.14 8.18 25.42
N HIS A 60 -37.18 7.38 25.19
CA HIS A 60 -37.12 5.94 25.42
C HIS A 60 -36.10 5.27 24.47
N SER A 61 -35.34 4.28 24.94
CA SER A 61 -34.28 3.61 24.16
C SER A 61 -34.79 3.04 22.83
N GLY A 62 -35.95 2.38 22.84
CA GLY A 62 -36.62 1.90 21.62
C GLY A 62 -36.96 2.99 20.61
N ALA A 63 -37.41 4.17 21.08
CA ALA A 63 -37.71 5.31 20.21
C ALA A 63 -36.43 5.94 19.63
N ALA A 64 -35.36 6.01 20.44
CA ALA A 64 -34.05 6.45 19.98
C ALA A 64 -33.48 5.52 18.90
N SER A 65 -33.60 4.20 19.08
CA SER A 65 -33.18 3.21 18.09
C SER A 65 -33.97 3.34 16.78
N TRP A 66 -35.28 3.57 16.85
CA TRP A 66 -36.10 3.80 15.68
C TRP A 66 -35.70 5.07 14.91
N LEU A 67 -35.40 6.16 15.62
CA LEU A 67 -34.98 7.42 14.99
C LEU A 67 -33.63 7.31 14.26
N ARG A 68 -32.73 6.44 14.73
CA ARG A 68 -31.41 6.21 14.12
C ARG A 68 -31.41 5.12 13.04
N ARG A 69 -32.55 4.51 12.71
CA ARG A 69 -32.62 3.37 11.77
C ARG A 69 -32.09 3.70 10.37
N ASP A 70 -32.19 4.97 9.97
CA ASP A 70 -31.79 5.48 8.66
C ASP A 70 -30.38 6.13 8.70
N GLU A 71 -29.63 6.00 9.80
CA GLU A 71 -28.23 6.44 9.86
C GLU A 71 -27.38 5.55 8.94
N PRO A 72 -26.66 6.12 7.95
CA PRO A 72 -25.91 5.34 6.99
C PRO A 72 -24.79 4.54 7.66
N ASN A 73 -24.76 3.24 7.41
CA ASN A 73 -23.71 2.36 7.94
C ASN A 73 -22.36 2.68 7.27
N LEU A 74 -21.25 2.43 7.97
CA LEU A 74 -19.90 2.78 7.52
C LEU A 74 -19.57 2.27 6.10
N TYR A 75 -20.14 1.14 5.70
CA TYR A 75 -19.94 0.56 4.37
C TYR A 75 -20.52 1.41 3.21
N GLU A 76 -21.67 2.05 3.40
CA GLU A 76 -22.26 2.93 2.37
C GLU A 76 -21.42 4.19 2.17
N ARG A 77 -20.83 4.72 3.25
CA ARG A 77 -20.05 5.95 3.26
C ARG A 77 -18.69 5.83 2.55
N TYR A 78 -18.14 4.62 2.40
CA TYR A 78 -16.81 4.38 1.82
C TYR A 78 -16.81 3.60 0.50
N SER A 79 -17.98 3.24 -0.05
CA SER A 79 -18.08 2.50 -1.32
C SER A 79 -17.36 3.18 -2.49
N GLY A 80 -17.41 4.51 -2.59
CA GLY A 80 -16.70 5.28 -3.63
C GLY A 80 -15.17 5.37 -3.46
N VAL A 81 -14.64 5.07 -2.27
CA VAL A 81 -13.19 5.18 -1.97
C VAL A 81 -12.45 3.87 -2.30
N ALA A 82 -13.17 2.75 -2.34
CA ALA A 82 -12.60 1.44 -2.63
C ALA A 82 -11.96 1.36 -4.02
N GLU A 83 -12.60 1.95 -5.04
CA GLU A 83 -12.08 1.97 -6.42
C GLU A 83 -10.74 2.72 -6.50
N VAL A 84 -10.67 3.91 -5.90
CA VAL A 84 -9.45 4.72 -5.85
C VAL A 84 -8.33 3.95 -5.14
N LEU A 85 -8.64 3.28 -4.03
CA LEU A 85 -7.69 2.44 -3.30
C LEU A 85 -7.11 1.33 -4.18
N VAL A 86 -7.94 0.62 -4.93
CA VAL A 86 -7.50 -0.45 -5.84
C VAL A 86 -6.59 0.10 -6.93
N THR A 87 -6.95 1.22 -7.55
CA THR A 87 -6.12 1.86 -8.59
C THR A 87 -4.76 2.31 -8.03
N VAL A 88 -4.75 2.91 -6.83
CA VAL A 88 -3.51 3.34 -6.17
C VAL A 88 -2.63 2.13 -5.84
N LEU A 89 -3.20 1.06 -5.29
CA LEU A 89 -2.47 -0.18 -4.99
C LEU A 89 -1.89 -0.82 -6.27
N ALA A 90 -2.69 -0.93 -7.33
CA ALA A 90 -2.23 -1.44 -8.62
C ALA A 90 -1.07 -0.59 -9.19
N GLY A 91 -1.17 0.74 -9.06
CA GLY A 91 -0.11 1.67 -9.45
C GLY A 91 1.18 1.47 -8.64
N LEU A 92 1.07 1.30 -7.32
CA LEU A 92 2.22 1.07 -6.44
C LEU A 92 2.93 -0.26 -6.74
N VAL A 93 2.17 -1.34 -6.96
CA VAL A 93 2.73 -2.65 -7.31
C VAL A 93 3.50 -2.56 -8.63
N THR A 94 2.90 -1.94 -9.65
CA THR A 94 3.51 -1.80 -10.97
C THR A 94 4.75 -0.90 -10.93
N GLY A 95 4.65 0.26 -10.26
CA GLY A 95 5.75 1.20 -10.09
C GLY A 95 6.92 0.61 -9.31
N GLY A 96 6.63 -0.10 -8.22
CA GLY A 96 7.64 -0.80 -7.42
C GLY A 96 8.39 -1.86 -8.22
N PHE A 97 7.68 -2.67 -9.01
CA PHE A 97 8.31 -3.69 -9.85
C PHE A 97 9.25 -3.09 -10.90
N ALA A 98 8.85 -1.97 -11.53
CA ALA A 98 9.68 -1.27 -12.50
C ALA A 98 10.99 -0.73 -11.87
N LEU A 99 10.91 -0.16 -10.66
CA LEU A 99 12.08 0.34 -9.93
C LEU A 99 13.07 -0.79 -9.61
N VAL A 100 12.59 -1.92 -9.09
CA VAL A 100 13.42 -3.10 -8.80
C VAL A 100 14.11 -3.60 -10.07
N LYS A 101 13.38 -3.69 -11.18
CA LYS A 101 13.94 -4.13 -12.47
C LYS A 101 15.04 -3.19 -12.98
N ILE A 102 14.82 -1.88 -12.92
CA ILE A 102 15.84 -0.88 -13.34
C ILE A 102 17.09 -1.01 -12.48
N TRP A 103 16.93 -1.21 -11.17
CA TRP A 103 18.06 -1.36 -10.26
C TRP A 103 18.88 -2.62 -10.55
N GLN A 104 18.22 -3.75 -10.83
CA GLN A 104 18.89 -4.99 -11.26
C GLN A 104 19.66 -4.82 -12.58
N VAL A 105 19.06 -4.17 -13.59
CA VAL A 105 19.74 -3.92 -14.88
C VAL A 105 20.97 -3.04 -14.68
N ARG A 106 20.90 -2.01 -13.82
CA ARG A 106 22.05 -1.15 -13.52
C ARG A 106 23.18 -1.92 -12.83
N ARG A 107 22.88 -2.80 -11.88
CA ARG A 107 23.89 -3.67 -11.23
C ARG A 107 24.55 -4.62 -12.23
N LYS A 108 23.79 -5.20 -13.15
CA LYS A 108 24.33 -6.09 -14.20
C LYS A 108 25.22 -5.35 -15.19
N ASN A 109 24.80 -4.18 -15.68
CA ASN A 109 25.62 -3.38 -16.58
C ASN A 109 26.96 -2.96 -15.97
N ARG A 110 27.04 -2.86 -14.63
CA ARG A 110 28.29 -2.54 -13.92
C ARG A 110 29.28 -3.70 -13.97
N ILE A 111 28.87 -4.95 -13.73
CA ILE A 111 29.78 -6.10 -13.82
C ILE A 111 30.28 -6.34 -15.24
N ASP A 112 29.45 -6.04 -16.26
CA ASP A 112 29.85 -6.16 -17.67
C ASP A 112 31.05 -5.28 -18.04
N VAL A 113 31.25 -4.15 -17.36
CA VAL A 113 32.44 -3.30 -17.57
C VAL A 113 33.70 -4.03 -17.11
N PHE A 114 33.68 -4.65 -15.92
CA PHE A 114 34.81 -5.41 -15.39
C PHE A 114 35.17 -6.61 -16.28
N TYR A 115 34.18 -7.25 -16.91
CA TYR A 115 34.44 -8.31 -17.88
C TYR A 115 35.22 -7.82 -19.09
N ARG A 116 34.83 -6.67 -19.67
CA ARG A 116 35.53 -6.09 -20.82
C ARG A 116 36.96 -5.74 -20.45
N ASP A 117 37.15 -5.07 -19.31
CA ASP A 117 38.48 -4.68 -18.83
C ASP A 117 39.39 -5.91 -18.60
N ALA A 118 38.87 -6.97 -17.99
CA ALA A 118 39.62 -8.21 -17.77
C ALA A 118 40.01 -8.90 -19.08
N LEU A 119 39.10 -8.94 -20.07
CA LEU A 119 39.37 -9.51 -21.39
C LEU A 119 40.41 -8.68 -22.16
N ASP A 120 40.33 -7.36 -22.08
CA ASP A 120 41.29 -6.46 -22.73
C ASP A 120 42.70 -6.63 -22.13
N ILE A 121 42.80 -6.75 -20.80
CA ILE A 121 44.08 -7.08 -20.13
C ILE A 121 44.62 -8.43 -20.64
N ARG A 122 43.77 -9.46 -20.72
CA ARG A 122 44.17 -10.79 -21.20
C ARG A 122 44.68 -10.75 -22.64
N VAL A 123 44.02 -10.00 -23.52
CA VAL A 123 44.42 -9.84 -24.92
C VAL A 123 45.75 -9.10 -25.02
N ARG A 124 45.92 -7.99 -24.30
CA ARG A 124 47.20 -7.24 -24.27
C ARG A 124 48.33 -8.10 -23.74
N ALA A 125 48.12 -8.80 -22.63
CA ALA A 125 49.16 -9.61 -22.02
C ALA A 125 49.61 -10.78 -22.92
N ARG A 126 48.73 -11.33 -23.77
CA ARG A 126 49.11 -12.35 -24.76
C ARG A 126 50.10 -11.82 -25.81
N ALA A 127 49.98 -10.55 -26.20
CA ALA A 127 50.89 -9.94 -27.17
C ALA A 127 52.24 -9.53 -26.56
N GLN A 128 52.30 -9.37 -25.24
CA GLN A 128 53.51 -9.01 -24.50
C GLN A 128 54.42 -10.23 -24.30
N SER A 129 55.72 -10.00 -24.41
CA SER A 129 56.76 -11.03 -24.17
C SER A 129 57.77 -10.62 -23.10
N THR A 130 57.82 -9.33 -22.74
CA THR A 130 58.73 -8.82 -21.72
C THR A 130 58.17 -9.10 -20.33
N ARG A 131 59.04 -9.56 -19.43
CA ARG A 131 58.70 -9.76 -18.01
C ARG A 131 58.09 -8.51 -17.34
N ALA A 132 58.62 -7.32 -17.64
CA ALA A 132 58.12 -6.06 -17.09
C ALA A 132 56.66 -5.77 -17.53
N ASP A 133 56.35 -6.00 -18.80
CA ASP A 133 55.00 -5.79 -19.34
C ASP A 133 53.99 -6.78 -18.73
N LEU A 134 54.42 -8.05 -18.55
CA LEU A 134 53.61 -9.08 -17.90
C LEU A 134 53.34 -8.74 -16.42
N GLN A 135 54.34 -8.22 -15.70
CA GLN A 135 54.17 -7.75 -14.32
C GLN A 135 53.22 -6.55 -14.24
N SER A 136 53.28 -5.63 -15.20
CA SER A 136 52.30 -4.52 -15.30
C SER A 136 50.88 -5.05 -15.49
N SER A 137 50.69 -5.99 -16.41
CA SER A 137 49.37 -6.61 -16.64
C SER A 137 48.84 -7.37 -15.41
N LEU A 138 49.74 -7.97 -14.61
CA LEU A 138 49.37 -8.62 -13.35
C LEU A 138 48.94 -7.60 -12.29
N ALA A 139 49.65 -6.47 -12.17
CA ALA A 139 49.24 -5.40 -11.27
C ALA A 139 47.87 -4.81 -11.68
N GLU A 140 47.64 -4.62 -12.99
CA GLU A 140 46.36 -4.14 -13.51
C GLU A 140 45.19 -5.08 -13.19
N ILE A 141 45.37 -6.40 -13.32
CA ILE A 141 44.29 -7.35 -13.03
C ILE A 141 43.99 -7.43 -11.52
N CYS A 142 45.01 -7.33 -10.66
CA CYS A 142 44.82 -7.26 -9.21
C CYS A 142 44.06 -5.99 -8.80
N ALA A 143 44.44 -4.83 -9.37
CA ALA A 143 43.74 -3.57 -9.12
C ALA A 143 42.29 -3.58 -9.69
N LEU A 144 42.04 -4.33 -10.76
CA LEU A 144 40.68 -4.54 -11.27
C LEU A 144 39.85 -5.40 -10.31
N GLN A 145 40.42 -6.47 -9.76
CA GLN A 145 39.76 -7.31 -8.74
C GLN A 145 39.40 -6.50 -7.50
N GLU A 146 40.33 -5.70 -6.96
CA GLU A 146 40.11 -4.90 -5.76
C GLU A 146 38.94 -3.91 -5.95
N ARG A 147 38.92 -3.17 -7.06
CA ARG A 147 37.79 -2.29 -7.41
C ARG A 147 36.46 -3.02 -7.57
N ALA A 148 36.49 -4.24 -8.12
CA ALA A 148 35.28 -5.05 -8.27
C ALA A 148 34.75 -5.53 -6.91
N PHE A 149 35.64 -5.89 -5.98
CA PHE A 149 35.28 -6.26 -4.61
C PHE A 149 34.77 -5.08 -3.79
N GLU A 150 35.36 -3.89 -3.92
CA GLU A 150 34.85 -2.67 -3.30
C GLU A 150 33.40 -2.39 -3.74
N LEU A 151 33.12 -2.47 -5.04
CA LEU A 151 31.75 -2.31 -5.54
C LEU A 151 30.82 -3.45 -5.14
N LEU A 152 31.33 -4.64 -4.84
CA LEU A 152 30.51 -5.71 -4.29
C LEU A 152 30.09 -5.38 -2.85
N ILE A 153 31.03 -4.88 -2.05
CA ILE A 153 30.82 -4.49 -0.65
C ILE A 153 29.85 -3.31 -0.56
N ASP A 154 30.01 -2.31 -1.41
CA ASP A 154 29.13 -1.13 -1.50
C ASP A 154 27.78 -1.42 -2.16
N GLU A 155 27.48 -2.71 -2.40
CA GLU A 155 26.32 -3.22 -3.13
C GLU A 155 26.10 -2.56 -4.51
N GLY A 156 27.17 -2.04 -5.10
CA GLY A 156 27.20 -1.49 -6.44
C GLY A 156 27.08 -2.57 -7.52
N VAL A 157 27.48 -3.79 -7.20
CA VAL A 157 27.39 -5.01 -8.03
C VAL A 157 26.72 -6.12 -7.22
N ALA A 158 26.01 -7.04 -7.90
CA ALA A 158 25.38 -8.18 -7.25
C ALA A 158 26.36 -9.34 -7.02
N ALA A 159 26.28 -9.99 -5.86
CA ALA A 159 27.00 -11.23 -5.54
C ALA A 159 26.36 -12.46 -6.22
N ASP A 160 26.20 -12.39 -7.54
CA ASP A 160 25.53 -13.42 -8.35
C ASP A 160 26.53 -14.29 -9.13
N ASP A 161 26.02 -15.17 -9.99
CA ASP A 161 26.84 -16.03 -10.83
C ASP A 161 27.73 -15.23 -11.79
N SER A 162 27.32 -14.03 -12.21
CA SER A 162 28.14 -13.15 -13.04
C SER A 162 29.36 -12.68 -12.27
N PHE A 163 29.24 -12.36 -10.97
CA PHE A 163 30.41 -12.01 -10.18
C PHE A 163 31.35 -13.21 -9.97
N ARG A 164 30.79 -14.41 -9.73
CA ARG A 164 31.59 -15.65 -9.57
C ARG A 164 32.38 -16.00 -10.83
N ILE A 165 31.76 -15.89 -12.00
CA ILE A 165 32.43 -16.14 -13.28
C ILE A 165 33.55 -15.11 -13.51
N PHE A 166 33.37 -13.85 -13.09
CA PHE A 166 34.41 -12.82 -13.16
C PHE A 166 35.62 -13.17 -12.27
N VAL A 167 35.38 -13.59 -11.03
CA VAL A 167 36.45 -14.05 -10.13
C VAL A 167 37.21 -15.22 -10.74
N SER A 168 36.51 -16.24 -11.24
CA SER A 168 37.15 -17.38 -11.91
C SER A 168 37.97 -16.97 -13.14
N LEU A 169 37.44 -16.07 -13.98
CA LEU A 169 38.15 -15.56 -15.16
C LEU A 169 39.44 -14.83 -14.78
N THR A 170 39.37 -13.96 -13.76
CA THR A 170 40.53 -13.16 -13.33
C THR A 170 41.59 -14.03 -12.63
N GLU A 171 41.20 -15.01 -11.82
CA GLU A 171 42.11 -16.01 -11.26
C GLU A 171 42.85 -16.80 -12.34
N ASP A 172 42.16 -17.22 -13.40
CA ASP A 172 42.78 -17.91 -14.54
C ASP A 172 43.79 -17.01 -15.27
N ILE A 173 43.47 -15.72 -15.42
CA ILE A 173 44.39 -14.73 -16.02
C ILE A 173 45.63 -14.58 -15.14
N VAL A 174 45.48 -14.37 -13.83
CA VAL A 174 46.58 -14.24 -12.87
C VAL A 174 47.50 -15.46 -12.96
N ARG A 175 46.95 -16.67 -12.86
CA ARG A 175 47.71 -17.93 -12.93
C ARG A 175 48.48 -18.06 -14.26
N THR A 176 47.85 -17.63 -15.36
CA THR A 176 48.51 -17.63 -16.68
C THR A 176 49.67 -16.63 -16.74
N LEU A 177 49.53 -15.46 -16.13
CA LEU A 177 50.60 -14.45 -16.11
C LEU A 177 51.76 -14.88 -15.22
N GLU A 178 51.49 -15.39 -14.02
CA GLU A 178 52.51 -15.88 -13.09
C GLU A 178 53.36 -17.00 -13.69
N SER A 179 52.71 -17.97 -14.36
CA SER A 179 53.42 -19.05 -15.05
C SER A 179 54.33 -18.54 -16.17
N ARG A 180 53.89 -17.53 -16.94
CA ARG A 180 54.70 -16.92 -18.01
C ARG A 180 55.84 -16.05 -17.47
N ILE A 181 55.63 -15.35 -16.36
CA ILE A 181 56.67 -14.56 -15.68
C ILE A 181 57.76 -15.47 -15.13
N THR A 182 57.40 -16.65 -14.64
CA THR A 182 58.36 -17.63 -14.11
C THR A 182 59.13 -18.35 -15.23
N ALA A 183 58.50 -18.50 -16.40
CA ALA A 183 59.11 -19.11 -17.58
C ALA A 183 59.97 -18.15 -18.43
N SER A 184 59.92 -16.84 -18.16
CA SER A 184 60.69 -15.77 -18.84
C SER A 184 61.84 -15.23 -18.00
#